data_AF-I1CPT8-F1
#
_entry.id   AF-I1CPT8-F1
#
_cell.length_a   1.000
_cell.length_b   1.000
_cell.length_c   1.000
_cell.angle_alpha   90.00
_cell.angle_beta   90.00
_cell.angle_gamma   90.00
#
_symmetry.space_group_name_H-M   'P 1'
#
loop_
_entity.id
_entity.type
_entity.pdbx_description
1 polymer ?
#
loop_
_entity_poly.entity_id
_entity_poly.type
_entity_poly.pdbx_seq_one_letter_code
_entity_poly.pdbx_strand_id
1 'polypeptide(L)'
;MNLETLKVQQNRNNPKRSTKQFFLTVDSQLAKESNIGVQEMVNGCMCCVLVGQMKLALQELKDKYNPDRIIIETSGSAFPAPIAWQIREMEAEGFTLDSIITVVDCENFSGYEDTSYTAKLQAQYTDVILLNKHELVNERQLDSVLDAINVLNTDTPKWRV
;
A
#
# COMPACT_ATOMS: atom_id res chain seq x y z
N MET A 1 -4.75 1.72 -12.58
CA MET A 1 -3.73 1.34 -11.58
C MET A 1 -4.43 0.39 -10.62
N ASN A 2 -4.01 -0.87 -10.56
CA ASN A 2 -4.64 -1.86 -9.68
C ASN A 2 -3.65 -2.22 -8.60
N LEU A 3 -3.90 -1.69 -7.39
CA LEU A 3 -3.28 -2.00 -6.10
C LEU A 3 -2.13 -1.07 -5.69
N GLU A 4 -2.47 -0.13 -4.81
CA GLU A 4 -1.50 0.55 -3.96
C GLU A 4 -1.49 -0.15 -2.59
N THR A 5 -0.31 -0.30 -2.02
CA THR A 5 -0.10 -0.94 -0.72
C THR A 5 0.81 -0.07 0.13
N LEU A 6 0.30 0.41 1.25
CA LEU A 6 1.03 1.21 2.21
C LEU A 6 1.60 0.28 3.30
N LYS A 7 2.90 0.39 3.57
CA LYS A 7 3.54 -0.30 4.70
C LYS A 7 3.78 0.67 5.83
N VAL A 8 3.19 0.37 6.98
CA VAL A 8 3.34 1.11 8.24
C VAL A 8 4.11 0.24 9.22
N GLN A 9 5.09 0.82 9.89
CA GLN A 9 5.85 0.15 10.93
C GLN A 9 5.47 0.71 12.30
N GLN A 10 5.34 -0.18 13.29
CA GLN A 10 5.28 0.23 14.70
C GLN A 10 6.71 0.35 15.24
N ASN A 11 6.92 1.31 16.14
CA ASN A 11 8.19 1.65 16.81
C ASN A 11 9.30 0.57 16.77
N ARG A 12 10.41 0.87 16.08
CA ARG A 12 11.58 0.01 15.87
C ARG A 12 12.36 -0.38 17.15
N ASN A 13 12.06 0.21 18.31
CA ASN A 13 12.83 0.02 19.55
C ASN A 13 12.34 -1.12 20.46
N ASN A 14 11.44 -2.01 20.02
CA ASN A 14 10.99 -3.14 20.83
C ASN A 14 11.89 -4.39 20.61
N PRO A 15 12.67 -4.85 21.61
CA PRO A 15 13.65 -5.92 21.43
C PRO A 15 13.06 -7.35 21.36
N LYS A 16 11.73 -7.53 21.46
CA LYS A 16 11.08 -8.84 21.48
C LYS A 16 10.62 -9.26 20.08
N ARG A 17 11.52 -9.93 19.36
CA ARG A 17 11.30 -10.54 18.03
C ARG A 17 10.26 -11.66 18.05
N SER A 18 9.07 -11.38 17.52
CA SER A 18 8.25 -12.36 16.79
C SER A 18 7.51 -11.58 15.73
N THR A 19 7.97 -11.60 14.46
CA THR A 19 7.44 -10.75 13.39
C THR A 19 5.93 -10.97 13.21
N LYS A 20 5.12 -10.12 13.83
CA LYS A 20 3.66 -10.14 13.70
C LYS A 20 3.25 -9.11 12.67
N GLN A 21 2.93 -9.59 11.48
CA GLN A 21 2.43 -8.80 10.36
C GLN A 21 0.91 -8.85 10.35
N PHE A 22 0.26 -7.68 10.32
CA PHE A 22 -1.18 -7.56 10.17
C PHE A 22 -1.52 -6.85 8.86
N PHE A 23 -2.64 -7.23 8.24
CA PHE A 23 -3.17 -6.60 7.04
C PHE A 23 -4.51 -5.94 7.38
N LEU A 24 -4.61 -4.65 7.08
CA LEU A 24 -5.87 -3.94 7.00
C LEU A 24 -6.25 -3.89 5.53
N THR A 25 -7.22 -4.70 5.13
CA THR A 25 -7.74 -4.70 3.76
C THR A 25 -9.02 -3.87 3.69
N VAL A 26 -9.20 -3.17 2.58
CA VAL A 26 -10.47 -2.47 2.26
C VAL A 26 -11.45 -3.44 1.60
N ASP A 27 -10.94 -4.54 1.05
CA ASP A 27 -11.69 -5.64 0.43
C ASP A 27 -11.26 -6.98 1.07
N SER A 28 -12.23 -7.75 1.56
CA SER A 28 -12.01 -8.83 2.53
C SER A 28 -11.82 -10.22 1.90
N GLN A 29 -11.64 -10.31 0.58
CA GLN A 29 -11.75 -11.60 -0.12
C GLN A 29 -10.48 -12.47 -0.14
N LEU A 30 -9.28 -11.95 0.11
CA LEU A 30 -8.02 -12.67 -0.18
C LEU A 30 -7.14 -13.07 1.03
N ALA A 31 -7.45 -12.61 2.25
CA ALA A 31 -6.48 -12.69 3.35
C ALA A 31 -6.65 -13.89 4.33
N LYS A 32 -7.57 -14.83 4.08
CA LYS A 32 -7.93 -15.90 5.04
C LYS A 32 -6.98 -17.11 5.07
N GLU A 33 -5.98 -17.20 4.19
CA GLU A 33 -5.18 -18.44 4.01
C GLU A 33 -3.76 -18.42 4.60
N SER A 34 -3.38 -17.39 5.34
CA SER A 34 -2.01 -17.28 5.89
C SER A 34 -2.00 -17.09 7.40
N ASN A 35 -0.86 -17.38 8.05
CA ASN A 35 -0.62 -17.28 9.50
C ASN A 35 -0.55 -15.82 9.99
N ILE A 36 -1.42 -14.98 9.44
CA ILE A 36 -1.44 -13.52 9.43
C ILE A 36 -2.76 -13.09 10.08
N GLY A 37 -2.70 -12.16 11.03
CA GLY A 37 -3.90 -11.59 11.60
C GLY A 37 -4.52 -10.57 10.65
N VAL A 38 -5.78 -10.80 10.27
CA VAL A 38 -6.55 -9.90 9.41
C VAL A 38 -7.70 -9.34 10.24
N GLN A 39 -7.78 -8.01 10.33
CA GLN A 39 -8.90 -7.34 11.00
C GLN A 39 -9.67 -6.55 9.94
N GLU A 40 -10.92 -6.95 9.73
CA GLU A 40 -11.86 -6.25 8.85
C GLU A 40 -12.53 -5.11 9.63
N MET A 41 -12.60 -3.92 9.03
CA MET A 41 -13.38 -2.80 9.54
C MET A 41 -14.81 -2.89 8.99
N VAL A 42 -15.77 -3.18 9.86
CA VAL A 42 -17.16 -3.51 9.47
C VAL A 42 -17.99 -2.28 9.06
N ASN A 43 -17.42 -1.07 9.02
CA ASN A 43 -18.17 0.18 8.81
C ASN A 43 -17.71 1.00 7.58
N GLY A 44 -17.52 0.33 6.44
CA GLY A 44 -17.52 0.96 5.12
C GLY A 44 -16.18 1.58 4.68
N CYS A 45 -15.74 1.15 3.50
CA CYS A 45 -14.82 1.80 2.58
C CYS A 45 -13.79 2.81 3.14
N MET A 46 -12.51 2.44 3.17
CA MET A 46 -11.39 3.38 3.35
C MET A 46 -11.25 4.39 2.19
N CYS A 47 -12.03 4.28 1.12
CA CYS A 47 -12.06 5.34 0.09
C CYS A 47 -12.78 6.62 0.56
N CYS A 48 -13.43 6.62 1.74
CA CYS A 48 -14.09 7.77 2.35
C CYS A 48 -13.58 8.11 3.78
N VAL A 49 -12.31 7.85 4.13
CA VAL A 49 -11.80 8.01 5.51
C VAL A 49 -12.07 9.40 6.07
N LEU A 50 -13.13 9.51 6.88
CA LEU A 50 -13.17 10.39 8.03
C LEU A 50 -11.90 10.10 8.82
N VAL A 51 -10.94 11.04 8.80
CA VAL A 51 -9.62 11.01 9.47
C VAL A 51 -9.62 10.32 10.84
N GLY A 52 -10.72 10.37 11.58
CA GLY A 52 -10.88 9.70 12.87
C GLY A 52 -10.97 8.16 12.84
N GLN A 53 -11.50 7.52 11.79
CA GLN A 53 -11.73 6.07 11.79
C GLN A 53 -10.44 5.25 11.66
N MET A 54 -9.48 5.72 10.86
CA MET A 54 -8.20 5.02 10.69
C MET A 54 -7.34 5.08 11.95
N LYS A 55 -7.29 6.25 12.62
CA LYS A 55 -6.56 6.41 13.88
C LYS A 55 -7.06 5.45 14.95
N LEU A 56 -8.38 5.34 15.11
CA LEU A 56 -8.99 4.42 16.07
C LEU A 56 -8.68 2.95 15.74
N ALA A 57 -8.78 2.55 14.48
CA ALA A 57 -8.49 1.18 14.05
C ALA A 57 -7.02 0.78 14.28
N LEU A 58 -6.10 1.70 13.97
CA LEU A 58 -4.67 1.51 14.20
C LEU A 58 -4.34 1.43 15.70
N GLN A 59 -4.96 2.26 16.54
CA GLN A 59 -4.81 2.20 18.00
C GLN A 59 -5.38 0.89 18.57
N GLU A 60 -6.56 0.45 18.13
CA GLU A 60 -7.16 -0.82 18.56
C GLU A 60 -6.27 -2.01 18.18
N LEU A 61 -5.73 -2.02 16.96
CA LEU A 61 -4.78 -3.05 16.52
C LEU A 61 -3.53 -3.08 17.40
N LYS A 62 -2.99 -1.91 17.72
CA LYS A 62 -1.82 -1.77 18.59
C LYS A 62 -2.11 -2.33 19.98
N ASP A 63 -3.22 -1.94 20.60
CA ASP A 63 -3.56 -2.35 21.96
C ASP A 63 -3.89 -3.84 22.06
N LYS A 64 -4.59 -4.39 21.06
CA LYS A 64 -5.05 -5.78 21.06
C LYS A 64 -3.96 -6.77 20.65
N TYR A 65 -3.15 -6.44 19.65
CA TYR A 65 -2.23 -7.39 19.03
C TYR A 65 -0.75 -6.99 19.11
N ASN A 66 -0.47 -5.70 19.35
CA ASN A 66 0.88 -5.12 19.41
C ASN A 66 1.79 -5.60 18.25
N PRO A 67 1.40 -5.35 16.99
CA PRO A 67 2.14 -5.83 15.82
C PRO A 67 3.44 -5.05 15.61
N ASP A 68 4.44 -5.69 14.97
CA ASP A 68 5.67 -4.99 14.58
C ASP A 68 5.47 -4.14 13.31
N ARG A 69 4.59 -4.62 12.41
CA ARG A 69 4.27 -3.98 11.14
C ARG A 69 2.80 -4.15 10.80
N ILE A 70 2.25 -3.14 10.15
CA ILE A 70 0.89 -3.07 9.65
C ILE A 70 0.97 -2.78 8.15
N ILE A 71 0.39 -3.64 7.33
CA ILE A 71 0.19 -3.37 5.90
C ILE A 71 -1.23 -2.85 5.74
N ILE A 72 -1.35 -1.71 5.09
CA ILE A 72 -2.62 -1.09 4.73
C ILE A 72 -2.75 -1.25 3.22
N GLU A 73 -3.65 -2.11 2.79
CA GLU A 73 -4.03 -2.23 1.39
C GLU A 73 -5.07 -1.16 1.08
N THR A 74 -4.89 -0.42 0.00
CA THR A 74 -5.85 0.60 -0.44
C THR A 74 -6.48 0.17 -1.77
N SER A 75 -7.68 0.67 -2.07
CA SER A 75 -8.26 0.44 -3.40
C SER A 75 -7.34 1.05 -4.46
N GLY A 76 -7.27 0.46 -5.67
CA GLY A 76 -6.44 0.98 -6.77
C GLY A 76 -6.78 2.42 -7.21
N SER A 77 -7.91 2.96 -6.75
CA SER A 77 -8.36 4.34 -6.96
C SER A 77 -8.05 5.30 -5.79
N ALA A 78 -7.57 4.78 -4.65
CA ALA A 78 -7.28 5.60 -3.49
C ALA A 78 -6.05 6.47 -3.77
N PHE A 79 -6.07 7.71 -3.27
CA PHE A 79 -4.89 8.56 -3.30
C PHE A 79 -4.07 8.29 -2.02
N PRO A 80 -2.77 7.96 -2.10
CA PRO A 80 -2.01 7.48 -0.94
C PRO A 80 -1.59 8.63 -0.01
N ALA A 81 -1.50 9.87 -0.52
CA ALA A 81 -0.98 10.99 0.26
C ALA A 81 -1.80 11.34 1.52
N PRO A 82 -3.15 11.40 1.49
CA PRO A 82 -3.96 11.61 2.70
C PRO A 82 -3.74 10.54 3.77
N ILE A 83 -3.55 9.29 3.36
CA ILE A 83 -3.33 8.17 4.27
C ILE A 83 -1.93 8.26 4.87
N ALA A 84 -0.92 8.50 4.03
CA ALA A 84 0.46 8.73 4.46
C ALA A 84 0.57 9.90 5.44
N TRP A 85 -0.17 10.99 5.20
CA TRP A 85 -0.25 12.14 6.11
C TRP A 85 -0.82 11.75 7.47
N GLN A 86 -1.95 11.04 7.50
CA GLN A 86 -2.55 10.58 8.76
C GLN A 86 -1.62 9.69 9.58
N ILE A 87 -0.85 8.81 8.92
CA ILE A 87 0.13 7.95 9.60
C ILE A 87 1.26 8.78 10.21
N ARG A 88 1.73 9.81 9.48
CA ARG A 88 2.78 10.72 9.97
C ARG A 88 2.33 11.52 11.18
N GLU A 89 1.07 11.97 11.20
CA GLU A 89 0.46 12.63 12.37
C GLU A 89 0.36 11.71 13.60
N MET A 90 0.47 10.39 13.42
CA MET A 90 0.40 9.40 14.49
C MET A 90 1.78 9.00 15.06
N GLU A 91 2.83 9.78 14.77
CA GLU A 91 4.19 9.50 15.22
C GLU A 91 4.32 9.51 16.75
N ALA A 92 3.63 10.44 17.44
CA ALA A 92 3.59 10.51 18.89
C ALA A 92 2.92 9.28 19.53
N GLU A 93 1.99 8.64 18.82
CA GLU A 93 1.35 7.39 19.21
C GLU A 93 2.19 6.16 18.86
N GLY A 94 3.38 6.31 18.28
CA GLY A 94 4.32 5.23 17.99
C GLY A 94 4.15 4.56 16.63
N PHE A 95 3.42 5.19 15.71
CA PHE A 95 3.28 4.77 14.32
C PHE A 95 4.31 5.48 13.44
N THR A 96 4.97 4.76 12.54
CA THR A 96 5.90 5.36 11.58
C THR A 96 5.62 4.80 10.19
N LEU A 97 5.45 5.67 9.21
CA LEU A 97 5.33 5.25 7.81
C LEU A 97 6.68 4.71 7.32
N ASP A 98 6.71 3.45 6.86
CA ASP A 98 7.95 2.79 6.39
C ASP A 98 8.13 2.99 4.89
N SER A 99 7.11 2.63 4.10
CA SER A 99 7.16 2.78 2.64
C SER A 99 5.77 2.75 1.99
N ILE A 100 5.62 3.45 0.89
CA ILE A 100 4.48 3.37 -0.04
C ILE A 100 4.90 2.50 -1.23
N ILE A 101 4.16 1.43 -1.47
CA ILE A 101 4.45 0.46 -2.52
C ILE A 101 3.31 0.44 -3.53
N THR A 102 3.61 0.60 -4.80
CA THR A 102 2.65 0.43 -5.88
C THR A 102 2.88 -0.90 -6.57
N VAL A 103 1.83 -1.68 -6.78
CA VAL A 103 1.90 -2.92 -7.55
C VAL A 103 1.30 -2.67 -8.93
N VAL A 104 1.99 -3.13 -9.97
CA VAL A 104 1.55 -3.03 -11.36
C VAL A 104 1.40 -4.43 -11.91
N ASP A 105 0.16 -4.79 -12.27
CA ASP A 105 -0.12 -5.99 -13.04
C ASP A 105 0.32 -5.77 -14.50
N CYS A 106 1.43 -6.39 -14.91
CA CYS A 106 2.02 -6.20 -16.23
C CYS A 106 1.16 -6.82 -17.35
N GLU A 107 0.51 -7.95 -17.07
CA GLU A 107 -0.35 -8.67 -18.03
C GLU A 107 -1.55 -7.81 -18.45
N ASN A 108 -2.17 -7.15 -17.47
CA ASN A 108 -3.38 -6.37 -17.68
C ASN A 108 -3.11 -4.86 -17.78
N PHE A 109 -1.85 -4.45 -17.94
CA PHE A 109 -1.49 -3.05 -18.09
C PHE A 109 -1.82 -2.53 -19.49
N SER A 110 -2.85 -1.70 -19.59
CA SER A 110 -3.26 -1.03 -20.83
C SER A 110 -2.79 0.43 -20.93
N GLY A 111 -1.89 0.86 -20.01
CA GLY A 111 -1.55 2.25 -19.81
C GLY A 111 -2.32 2.88 -18.65
N TYR A 112 -1.95 4.10 -18.28
CA TYR A 112 -2.74 4.88 -17.35
C TYR A 112 -3.97 5.40 -18.11
N GLU A 113 -5.15 4.83 -17.85
CA GLU A 113 -6.43 5.33 -18.42
C GLU A 113 -6.60 6.84 -18.19
N ASP A 114 -6.02 7.32 -17.08
CA ASP A 114 -5.99 8.71 -16.73
C ASP A 114 -4.54 9.13 -16.43
N THR A 115 -3.93 9.89 -17.33
CA THR A 115 -2.67 10.61 -17.06
C THR A 115 -2.92 11.85 -16.18
N SER A 116 -4.03 11.87 -15.43
CA SER A 116 -4.38 12.96 -14.54
C SER A 116 -3.30 13.24 -13.53
N TYR A 117 -3.44 14.41 -12.94
CA TYR A 117 -2.69 14.86 -11.80
C TYR A 117 -2.64 13.80 -10.67
N THR A 118 -3.73 13.05 -10.44
CA THR A 118 -3.79 12.01 -9.42
C THR A 118 -2.81 10.88 -9.68
N ALA A 119 -2.76 10.32 -10.91
CA ALA A 119 -1.83 9.24 -11.25
C ALA A 119 -0.35 9.69 -11.14
N LYS A 120 -0.05 10.93 -11.53
CA LYS A 120 1.28 11.53 -11.35
C LYS A 120 1.64 11.67 -9.88
N LEU A 121 0.73 12.18 -9.06
CA LEU A 121 0.96 12.32 -7.63
C LEU A 121 1.13 10.96 -6.97
N GLN A 122 0.29 9.97 -7.28
CA GLN A 122 0.43 8.59 -6.78
C GLN A 122 1.84 8.07 -7.03
N ALA A 123 2.32 8.17 -8.29
CA ALA A 123 3.66 7.75 -8.64
C ALA A 123 4.74 8.50 -7.84
N GLN A 124 4.59 9.81 -7.57
CA GLN A 124 5.55 10.61 -6.79
C GLN A 124 5.63 10.23 -5.31
N TYR A 125 4.53 9.77 -4.71
CA TYR A 125 4.52 9.34 -3.31
C TYR A 125 5.00 7.91 -3.13
N THR A 126 5.19 7.15 -4.22
CA THR A 126 5.62 5.76 -4.18
C THR A 126 7.14 5.63 -4.00
N ASP A 127 7.54 4.90 -2.96
CA ASP A 127 8.94 4.56 -2.69
C ASP A 127 9.43 3.39 -3.54
N VAL A 128 8.55 2.44 -3.89
CA VAL A 128 8.88 1.25 -4.69
C VAL A 128 7.72 0.83 -5.58
N ILE A 129 8.01 0.54 -6.85
CA ILE A 129 7.05 -0.05 -7.80
C ILE A 129 7.36 -1.53 -8.00
N LEU A 130 6.38 -2.40 -7.80
CA LEU A 130 6.47 -3.84 -8.04
C LEU A 130 5.78 -4.19 -9.36
N LEU A 131 6.50 -4.85 -10.25
CA LEU A 131 6.03 -5.34 -11.54
C LEU A 131 5.59 -6.79 -11.38
N ASN A 132 4.31 -6.98 -11.11
CA ASN A 132 3.66 -8.27 -10.92
C ASN A 132 3.27 -8.89 -12.27
N LYS A 133 3.25 -10.22 -12.36
CA LYS A 133 2.92 -10.99 -13.57
C LYS A 133 3.80 -10.62 -14.78
N HIS A 134 5.01 -10.15 -14.54
CA HIS A 134 5.93 -9.74 -15.60
C HIS A 134 6.36 -10.93 -16.48
N GLU A 135 6.23 -12.15 -15.97
CA GLU A 135 6.52 -13.42 -16.63
C GLU A 135 5.44 -13.84 -17.64
N LEU A 136 4.25 -13.25 -17.56
CA LEU A 136 3.13 -13.53 -18.47
C LEU A 136 3.14 -12.63 -19.72
N VAL A 137 4.05 -11.66 -19.79
CA VAL A 137 4.16 -10.71 -20.90
C VAL A 137 5.46 -10.90 -21.68
N ASN A 138 5.42 -10.56 -22.97
CA ASN A 138 6.63 -10.54 -23.79
C ASN A 138 7.44 -9.25 -23.56
N GLU A 139 8.68 -9.21 -24.07
CA GLU A 139 9.59 -8.08 -23.90
C GLU A 139 9.00 -6.75 -24.38
N ARG A 140 8.29 -6.74 -25.52
CA ARG A 140 7.69 -5.49 -26.05
C ARG A 140 6.58 -4.96 -25.16
N GLN A 141 5.77 -5.85 -24.60
CA GLN A 141 4.73 -5.47 -23.65
C GLN A 141 5.37 -4.91 -22.39
N LEU A 142 6.38 -5.59 -21.84
CA LEU A 142 7.08 -5.13 -20.65
C LEU A 142 7.77 -3.77 -20.85
N ASP A 143 8.40 -3.55 -22.00
CA ASP A 143 8.99 -2.25 -22.36
C ASP A 143 7.91 -1.16 -22.41
N SER A 144 6.74 -1.46 -22.99
CA SER A 144 5.61 -0.52 -23.02
C SER A 144 5.10 -0.17 -21.62
N VAL A 145 5.06 -1.14 -20.70
CA VAL A 145 4.72 -0.91 -19.29
C VAL A 145 5.76 0.02 -18.63
N LEU A 146 7.05 -0.30 -18.79
CA LEU A 146 8.13 0.48 -18.20
C LEU A 146 8.16 1.92 -18.72
N ASP A 147 7.98 2.11 -20.02
CA ASP A 147 7.92 3.44 -20.64
C ASP A 147 6.77 4.26 -20.07
N ALA A 148 5.57 3.67 -19.98
CA ALA A 148 4.42 4.36 -19.40
C ALA A 148 4.65 4.75 -17.93
N ILE A 149 5.25 3.85 -17.13
CA ILE A 149 5.59 4.16 -15.74
C ILE A 149 6.63 5.28 -15.68
N ASN A 150 7.66 5.24 -16.53
CA ASN A 150 8.73 6.23 -16.56
C ASN A 150 8.25 7.64 -16.96
N VAL A 151 7.16 7.74 -17.74
CA VAL A 151 6.49 9.02 -18.02
C VAL A 151 5.93 9.67 -16.75
N LEU A 152 5.45 8.86 -15.78
CA LEU A 152 4.95 9.38 -14.51
C LEU A 152 6.05 9.54 -13.46
N ASN A 153 6.97 8.57 -13.39
CA ASN A 153 8.05 8.56 -12.42
C ASN A 153 9.25 7.74 -12.92
N THR A 154 10.33 8.45 -13.22
CA THR A 154 11.59 7.87 -13.67
C THR A 154 12.45 7.33 -12.51
N ASP A 155 12.44 8.00 -11.36
CA ASP A 155 13.42 7.80 -10.28
C ASP A 155 13.05 6.66 -9.31
N THR A 156 11.76 6.37 -9.15
CA THR A 156 11.33 5.33 -8.21
C THR A 156 11.81 3.93 -8.66
N PRO A 157 12.46 3.15 -7.77
CA PRO A 157 12.90 1.79 -8.06
C PRO A 157 11.75 0.87 -8.50
N LYS A 158 12.02 0.09 -9.54
CA LYS A 158 11.06 -0.86 -10.15
C LYS A 158 11.60 -2.28 -9.98
N TRP A 159 10.85 -3.14 -9.30
CA TRP A 159 11.26 -4.51 -8.99
C TRP A 159 10.31 -5.50 -9.62
N ARG A 160 10.84 -6.51 -10.31
CA ARG A 160 10.06 -7.64 -10.84
C ARG A 160 9.82 -8.63 -9.70
N VAL A 161 8.56 -9.01 -9.49
CA VAL A 161 8.13 -9.90 -8.40
C VAL A 161 7.27 -11.03 -8.90
#